data_AF-A0A5D4THE1-F1
#
_entry.id   AF-A0A5D4THE1-F1
#
_cell.length_a   1.000
_cell.length_b   1.000
_cell.length_c   1.000
_cell.angle_alpha   90.00
_cell.angle_beta   90.00
_cell.angle_gamma   90.00
#
_symmetry.space_group_name_H-M   'P 1'
#
loop_
_entity.id
_entity.type
_entity.pdbx_description
1 polymer ?
#
loop_
_entity_poly.entity_id
_entity_poly.type
_entity_poly.pdbx_seq_one_letter_code
_entity_poly.pdbx_strand_id
1 'polypeptide(L)'
;MNFPWIMNRTQIGTAWFGTHIVLIRCNYITNQVVAVTKSDHAPSEPTANSCAETLSRYLSIGYTLIGAYPLDNEQIQYVLQYR
;
A
#
# COMPACT_ATOMS: atom_id res chain seq x y z
N MET A 1 -47.56 9.60 7.90
CA MET A 1 -46.89 8.67 8.82
C MET A 1 -45.46 8.48 8.35
N ASN A 2 -44.50 9.06 9.08
CA ASN A 2 -43.07 8.94 8.83
C ASN A 2 -42.57 7.61 9.40
N PHE A 3 -41.85 6.84 8.59
CA PHE A 3 -40.94 5.81 9.08
C PHE A 3 -39.50 6.30 8.83
N PRO A 4 -38.76 6.74 9.86
CA PRO A 4 -37.37 7.09 9.69
C PRO A 4 -36.56 5.80 9.64
N TRP A 5 -36.05 5.45 8.45
CA TRP A 5 -35.09 4.36 8.33
C TRP A 5 -33.75 4.85 8.86
N ILE A 6 -33.46 4.57 10.13
CA ILE A 6 -32.10 4.65 10.67
C ILE A 6 -31.32 3.50 10.03
N MET A 7 -30.73 3.77 8.86
CA MET A 7 -29.76 2.89 8.23
C MET A 7 -28.45 2.98 9.02
N ASN A 8 -28.38 2.23 10.13
CA ASN A 8 -27.09 1.93 10.76
C ASN A 8 -26.36 0.89 9.89
N ARG A 9 -25.89 1.32 8.71
CA ARG A 9 -24.91 0.57 7.95
C ARG A 9 -23.58 0.77 8.65
N THR A 10 -23.16 -0.21 9.43
CA THR A 10 -21.73 -0.48 9.59
C THR A 10 -21.15 -0.56 8.18
N GLN A 11 -20.51 0.52 7.72
CA GLN A 11 -19.78 0.52 6.44
C GLN A 11 -18.61 -0.44 6.58
N ILE A 12 -18.84 -1.71 6.27
CA ILE A 12 -17.77 -2.67 5.98
C ILE A 12 -17.33 -2.35 4.55
N GLY A 13 -16.17 -1.70 4.43
CA GLY A 13 -15.55 -1.36 3.14
C GLY A 13 -16.12 -0.09 2.53
N THR A 14 -15.61 1.07 2.94
CA THR A 14 -15.65 2.27 2.10
C THR A 14 -14.86 1.97 0.83
N ALA A 15 -15.48 2.11 -0.35
CA ALA A 15 -14.73 2.04 -1.60
C ALA A 15 -13.64 3.12 -1.56
N TRP A 16 -12.39 2.69 -1.77
CA TRP A 16 -11.24 3.58 -1.77
C TRP A 16 -11.34 4.48 -3.00
N PHE A 17 -11.69 5.75 -2.78
CA PHE A 17 -11.77 6.74 -3.85
C PHE A 17 -10.57 7.68 -3.75
N GLY A 18 -9.73 7.67 -4.79
CA GLY A 18 -8.59 8.58 -4.90
C GLY A 18 -7.30 7.87 -5.30
N THR A 19 -6.25 8.67 -5.53
CA THR A 19 -4.91 8.14 -5.79
C THR A 19 -4.21 7.89 -4.46
N HIS A 20 -3.83 6.64 -4.21
CA HIS A 20 -3.09 6.24 -3.02
C HIS A 20 -1.64 5.95 -3.35
N ILE A 21 -0.74 6.39 -2.48
CA ILE A 21 0.70 6.20 -2.66
C ILE A 21 1.23 5.33 -1.51
N VAL A 22 2.04 4.35 -1.90
CA VAL A 22 2.81 3.51 -0.98
C VAL A 22 4.29 3.64 -1.33
N LEU A 23 5.11 3.86 -0.31
CA LEU A 23 6.56 3.89 -0.38
C LEU A 23 7.09 2.65 0.33
N ILE A 24 7.80 1.80 -0.39
CA ILE A 24 8.45 0.62 0.17
C ILE A 24 9.94 0.84 0.13
N ARG A 25 10.59 0.86 1.29
CA ARG A 25 12.04 0.90 1.41
C ARG A 25 12.57 -0.49 1.66
N CYS A 26 13.57 -0.86 0.87
CA CYS A 26 14.14 -2.18 0.79
C CYS A 26 15.64 -2.10 0.93
N ASN A 27 16.24 -3.00 1.70
CA ASN A 27 17.66 -3.28 1.59
C ASN A 27 17.85 -4.23 0.40
N TYR A 28 18.52 -3.78 -0.66
CA TYR A 28 18.64 -4.55 -1.90
C TYR A 28 19.74 -5.64 -1.82
N ILE A 29 20.64 -5.56 -0.83
CA ILE A 29 21.68 -6.57 -0.57
C ILE A 29 21.08 -7.76 0.16
N THR A 30 20.27 -7.51 1.20
CA THR A 30 19.66 -8.56 2.03
C THR A 30 18.25 -8.95 1.59
N ASN A 31 17.67 -8.23 0.62
CA ASN A 31 16.28 -8.38 0.17
C ASN A 31 15.26 -8.21 1.31
N GLN A 32 15.58 -7.44 2.35
CA GLN A 32 14.71 -7.20 3.50
C GLN A 32 13.94 -5.90 3.38
N VAL A 33 12.68 -5.91 3.81
CA VAL A 33 11.87 -4.70 3.95
C VAL A 33 12.38 -3.90 5.14
N VAL A 34 12.78 -2.66 4.89
CA VAL A 34 13.24 -1.72 5.93
C VAL A 34 12.07 -0.94 6.49
N ALA A 35 11.22 -0.40 5.62
CA ALA A 35 10.05 0.38 6.03
C ALA A 35 8.99 0.39 4.93
N VAL A 36 7.72 0.48 5.34
CA VAL A 36 6.60 0.75 4.44
C VAL A 36 5.84 1.95 4.96
N THR A 37 5.69 2.97 4.12
CA THR A 37 4.90 4.18 4.41
C THR A 37 3.77 4.27 3.40
N LYS A 38 2.57 4.62 3.84
CA LYS A 38 1.39 4.64 2.99
C LYS A 38 0.49 5.81 3.33
N SER A 39 -0.39 6.18 2.41
CA SER A 39 -1.48 7.12 2.72
C SER A 39 -2.39 6.54 3.82
N ASP A 40 -3.02 7.41 4.62
CA ASP A 40 -3.83 7.06 5.81
C ASP A 40 -4.91 6.00 5.52
N HIS A 41 -5.50 6.07 4.33
CA HIS A 41 -6.52 5.17 3.84
C HIS A 41 -6.07 4.40 2.59
N ALA A 42 -4.78 4.08 2.46
CA ALA A 42 -4.30 3.24 1.36
C ALA A 42 -4.63 1.75 1.61
N PRO A 43 -5.18 1.02 0.61
CA PRO A 43 -5.33 -0.43 0.71
C PRO A 43 -3.95 -1.06 0.86
N SER A 44 -3.77 -1.90 1.87
CA SER A 44 -2.47 -2.48 2.20
C SER A 44 -2.61 -3.93 2.64
N GLU A 45 -1.69 -4.77 2.17
CA GLU A 45 -1.50 -6.13 2.66
C GLU A 45 -0.43 -6.19 3.75
N PRO A 46 -0.42 -7.24 4.59
CA PRO A 46 0.65 -7.44 5.55
C PRO A 46 2.00 -7.52 4.83
N THR A 47 2.98 -6.78 5.33
CA THR A 47 4.35 -6.80 4.80
C THR A 47 4.99 -8.17 5.03
N ALA A 48 5.64 -8.69 4.01
CA ALA A 48 6.47 -9.87 4.14
C ALA A 48 7.89 -9.48 4.55
N ASN A 49 8.67 -10.46 5.02
CA ASN A 49 10.08 -10.24 5.35
C ASN A 49 10.91 -9.89 4.10
N SER A 50 10.54 -10.47 2.95
CA SER A 50 11.20 -10.26 1.66
C SER A 50 10.61 -9.05 0.94
N CYS A 51 11.49 -8.23 0.38
CA CYS A 51 11.09 -7.10 -0.45
C CYS A 51 10.39 -7.53 -1.72
N ALA A 52 10.88 -8.59 -2.37
CA ALA A 52 10.22 -9.16 -3.54
C ALA A 52 8.79 -9.60 -3.23
N GLU A 53 8.57 -10.28 -2.10
CA GLU A 53 7.23 -10.74 -1.71
C GLU A 53 6.30 -9.56 -1.37
N THR A 54 6.81 -8.56 -0.65
CA THR A 54 6.01 -7.37 -0.32
C THR A 54 5.64 -6.59 -1.57
N LEU A 55 6.56 -6.42 -2.52
CA LEU A 55 6.26 -5.81 -3.82
C LEU A 55 5.21 -6.62 -4.58
N SER A 56 5.36 -7.94 -4.66
CA SER A 56 4.39 -8.82 -5.33
C SER A 56 2.99 -8.65 -4.77
N ARG A 57 2.83 -8.61 -3.44
CA ARG A 57 1.54 -8.36 -2.78
C ARG A 57 0.88 -7.05 -3.22
N TYR A 58 1.63 -5.95 -3.16
CA TYR A 58 1.10 -4.65 -3.61
C TYR A 58 0.72 -4.64 -5.09
N LEU A 59 1.53 -5.26 -5.96
CA LEU A 59 1.20 -5.40 -7.37
C LEU A 59 -0.06 -6.27 -7.59
N SER A 60 -0.20 -7.36 -6.83
CA SER A 60 -1.34 -8.28 -6.92
C SER A 60 -2.67 -7.64 -6.50
N ILE A 61 -2.66 -6.71 -5.54
CA ILE A 61 -3.87 -5.97 -5.15
C ILE A 61 -4.16 -4.76 -6.06
N GLY A 62 -3.32 -4.50 -7.06
CA GLY A 62 -3.57 -3.51 -8.11
C GLY A 62 -2.75 -2.22 -8.01
N TYR A 63 -1.71 -2.14 -7.19
CA TYR A 63 -0.77 -1.03 -7.27
C TYR A 63 0.08 -1.13 -8.54
N THR A 64 0.46 0.03 -9.05
CA THR A 64 1.38 0.19 -10.18
C THR A 64 2.70 0.76 -9.67
N LEU A 65 3.84 0.22 -10.13
CA LEU A 65 5.15 0.76 -9.81
C LEU A 65 5.40 2.01 -10.68
N ILE A 66 5.51 3.16 -10.03
CA ILE A 66 5.77 4.44 -10.73
C ILE A 66 7.26 4.81 -10.74
N GLY A 67 8.05 4.23 -9.83
CA GLY A 67 9.50 4.43 -9.85
C GLY A 67 10.23 3.66 -8.77
N ALA A 68 11.53 3.46 -8.99
CA ALA A 68 12.46 2.88 -8.04
C ALA A 68 13.69 3.80 -7.94
N TYR A 69 13.97 4.28 -6.73
CA TYR A 69 15.00 5.30 -6.48
C TYR A 69 16.00 4.78 -5.45
N PRO A 70 17.32 4.81 -5.73
CA PRO A 70 18.32 4.52 -4.70
C PRO A 70 18.27 5.61 -3.61
N LEU A 71 18.26 5.22 -2.34
CA LEU A 71 18.35 6.16 -1.21
C LEU A 71 19.76 6.24 -0.63
N ASP A 72 20.44 5.10 -0.54
CA ASP A 72 21.80 4.98 0.00
C ASP A 72 22.48 3.74 -0.61
N ASN A 73 23.71 3.42 -0.19
CA ASN A 73 24.53 2.32 -0.69
C ASN A 73 23.92 0.93 -0.47
N GLU A 74 22.84 0.81 0.29
CA GLU A 74 22.20 -0.47 0.59
C GLU A 74 20.67 -0.42 0.43
N GLN A 75 20.09 0.76 0.19
CA GLN A 75 18.65 0.96 0.22
C GLN A 75 18.09 1.50 -1.09
N ILE A 76 16.97 0.91 -1.50
CA ILE A 76 16.15 1.37 -2.62
C ILE A 76 14.73 1.64 -2.13
N GLN A 77 14.13 2.71 -2.64
CA GLN A 77 12.73 3.05 -2.39
C GLN A 77 11.91 2.85 -3.66
N TYR A 78 10.91 1.99 -3.56
CA TYR A 78 9.88 1.80 -4.55
C TYR A 78 8.70 2.71 -4.24
N VAL A 79 8.20 3.37 -5.29
CA VAL A 79 7.02 4.22 -5.21
C VAL A 79 5.92 3.53 -6.00
N LEU A 80 4.82 3.23 -5.31
CA LEU A 80 3.67 2.51 -5.82
C LEU A 80 2.45 3.41 -5.79
N GLN A 81 1.63 3.32 -6.85
CA GLN A 81 0.41 4.09 -7.00
C GLN A 81 -0.79 3.18 -7.26
N TYR A 82 -1.87 3.39 -6.51
CA TYR A 82 -3.18 2.80 -6.74
C TYR A 82 -4.17 3.88 -7.20
N ARG A 83 -4.98 3.59 -8.22
CA ARG A 83 -5.94 4.52 -8.82
C ARG A 83 -7.25 3.82 -9.13
#